data_AF-A0AAN8L6V1-F1
#
_entry.id   AF-A0AAN8L6V1-F1
#
_cell.length_a   1.000
_cell.length_b   1.000
_cell.length_c   1.000
_cell.angle_alpha   90.00
_cell.angle_beta   90.00
_cell.angle_gamma   90.00
#
_symmetry.space_group_name_H-M   'P 1'
#
loop_
_entity.id
_entity.type
_entity.pdbx_description
1 polymer ?
#
loop_
_entity_poly.entity_id
_entity_poly.type
_entity_poly.pdbx_seq_one_letter_code
_entity_poly.pdbx_strand_id
1 'polypeptide(L)'
;MLTEIVPPRAEQVAAVGVALEGVVRERGLSDQDVENRQQIVSNMEEVLTAVLPEVKLRLYGSSCTKFGFKDSDVNIDIQFPPHMHQPEVLLLVQKSLSVSLLYGNLEADFHARVPVVICKDQGSGLVCKVSAGNDNACLTTSFLFELANREPLLLPLVLGFRHWARICHVDRAEEGGLPPYVLALMVIYFLQQRKRPVLPAYLGHEIKEFSISRLYDFRLTYVEDGFVHWGYYPVSKDSSSSSTPETIYREGKAPLVFQRPVSPPAVGLLWVEMLRFYSLEFNMAECVISVRTSLVLSRDAKDWPKKRIAVEGADRQREADGVAHLNVQ
;
A
#
# COMPACT_ATOMS: atom_id res chain seq x y z
N MET A 1 22.80 -3.18 26.38
CA MET A 1 21.60 -3.79 25.75
C MET A 1 20.94 -2.79 24.79
N LEU A 2 20.08 -3.23 23.85
CA LEU A 2 19.35 -2.31 22.94
C LEU A 2 18.54 -1.24 23.70
N THR A 3 18.08 -1.57 24.91
CA THR A 3 17.33 -0.68 25.81
C THR A 3 18.17 0.45 26.41
N GLU A 4 19.50 0.35 26.38
CA GLU A 4 20.44 1.31 26.98
C GLU A 4 21.07 2.25 25.94
N ILE A 5 20.71 2.10 24.66
CA ILE A 5 21.19 2.98 23.59
C ILE A 5 20.70 4.40 23.87
N VAL A 6 21.65 5.33 24.02
CA VAL A 6 21.36 6.75 24.24
C VAL A 6 20.78 7.40 22.98
N PRO A 7 19.96 8.47 23.11
CA PRO A 7 19.46 9.21 21.96
C PRO A 7 20.59 9.68 21.03
N PRO A 8 20.40 9.64 19.69
CA PRO A 8 21.43 10.04 18.74
C PRO A 8 21.74 11.54 18.83
N ARG A 9 23.01 11.90 18.62
CA ARG A 9 23.44 13.30 18.52
C ARG A 9 22.95 13.94 17.21
N ALA A 10 22.90 15.27 17.18
CA ALA A 10 22.47 16.02 15.99
C ALA A 10 23.25 15.66 14.71
N GLU A 11 24.57 15.45 14.81
CA GLU A 11 25.41 15.03 13.68
C GLU A 11 25.04 13.64 13.16
N GLN A 12 24.72 12.70 14.05
CA GLN A 12 24.30 11.35 13.68
C GLN A 12 22.92 11.39 13.00
N VAL A 13 21.99 12.17 13.55
CA VAL A 13 20.67 12.41 12.96
C VAL A 13 20.80 13.00 11.55
N ALA A 14 21.67 13.99 11.38
CA ALA A 14 21.93 14.60 10.08
C ALA A 14 22.54 13.60 9.09
N ALA A 15 23.53 12.81 9.52
CA ALA A 15 24.16 11.79 8.68
C ALA A 15 23.16 10.71 8.20
N VAL A 16 22.28 10.24 9.08
CA VAL A 16 21.20 9.30 8.72
C VAL A 16 20.26 9.97 7.71
N GLY A 17 19.89 11.23 7.93
CA GLY A 17 19.06 11.98 6.97
C GLY A 17 19.69 12.05 5.58
N VAL A 18 20.96 12.41 5.48
CA VAL A 18 21.71 12.44 4.22
C VAL A 18 21.74 11.07 3.54
N ALA A 19 21.91 9.98 4.31
CA ALA A 19 21.89 8.63 3.76
C ALA A 19 20.52 8.26 3.16
N LEU A 20 19.42 8.60 3.84
CA LEU A 20 18.07 8.36 3.34
C LEU A 20 17.80 9.13 2.05
N GLU A 21 18.18 10.41 1.99
CA GLU A 21 18.07 11.21 0.77
C GLU A 21 18.95 10.66 -0.37
N GLY A 22 20.10 10.10 -0.04
CA GLY A 22 20.94 9.37 -0.99
C GLY A 22 20.20 8.20 -1.65
N VAL A 23 19.47 7.41 -0.86
CA VAL A 23 18.64 6.30 -1.37
C VAL A 23 17.56 6.81 -2.31
N VAL A 24 16.85 7.89 -1.94
CA VAL A 24 15.81 8.51 -2.79
C VAL A 24 16.40 8.93 -4.13
N ARG A 25 17.51 9.68 -4.12
CA ARG A 25 18.15 10.21 -5.34
C ARG A 25 18.70 9.12 -6.25
N GLU A 26 19.35 8.11 -5.68
CA GLU A 26 20.05 7.09 -6.46
C GLU A 26 19.10 6.04 -7.01
N ARG A 27 18.15 5.59 -6.18
CA ARG A 27 17.31 4.42 -6.46
C ARG A 27 15.84 4.74 -6.68
N GLY A 28 15.33 5.84 -6.11
CA GLY A 28 13.93 6.22 -6.19
C GLY A 28 13.47 6.56 -7.61
N LEU A 29 12.17 6.51 -7.83
CA LEU A 29 11.54 6.89 -9.10
C LEU A 29 11.54 8.42 -9.28
N SER A 30 12.04 8.88 -10.42
CA SER A 30 11.90 10.26 -10.88
C SER A 30 10.54 10.48 -11.58
N ASP A 31 10.17 11.73 -11.82
CA ASP A 31 8.99 12.06 -12.65
C ASP A 31 9.09 11.46 -14.06
N GLN A 32 10.29 11.49 -14.65
CA GLN A 32 10.53 10.88 -15.96
C GLN A 32 10.32 9.35 -15.93
N ASP A 33 10.73 8.68 -14.85
CA ASP A 33 10.49 7.24 -14.71
C ASP A 33 8.98 6.94 -14.63
N VAL A 34 8.19 7.81 -14.01
CA VAL A 34 6.72 7.68 -13.94
C VAL A 34 6.10 7.92 -15.32
N GLU A 35 6.54 8.94 -16.05
CA GLU A 35 6.09 9.19 -17.44
C GLU A 35 6.40 8.01 -18.36
N ASN A 36 7.60 7.44 -18.27
CA ASN A 36 7.97 6.25 -19.05
C ASN A 36 7.07 5.06 -18.74
N ARG A 37 6.71 4.87 -17.46
CA ARG A 37 5.76 3.81 -17.03
C ARG A 37 4.35 4.08 -17.54
N GLN A 38 3.93 5.34 -17.63
CA GLN A 38 2.66 5.71 -18.23
C GLN A 38 2.64 5.40 -19.73
N GLN A 39 3.75 5.62 -20.43
CA GLN A 39 3.89 5.25 -21.85
C GLN A 39 3.80 3.73 -22.06
N ILE A 40 4.39 2.92 -21.17
CA ILE A 40 4.25 1.45 -21.21
C ILE A 40 2.76 1.06 -21.13
N VAL A 41 1.99 1.71 -20.25
CA VAL A 41 0.55 1.47 -20.13
C VAL A 41 -0.21 1.89 -21.39
N SER A 42 0.07 3.07 -21.94
CA SER A 42 -0.57 3.51 -23.19
C SER A 42 -0.28 2.57 -24.36
N ASN A 43 0.97 2.10 -24.51
CA ASN A 43 1.32 1.13 -25.54
C ASN A 43 0.60 -0.22 -25.32
N MET A 44 0.47 -0.66 -24.06
CA MET A 44 -0.23 -1.90 -23.72
C MET A 44 -1.73 -1.78 -24.00
N GLU A 45 -2.32 -0.64 -23.68
CA GLU A 45 -3.72 -0.33 -23.96
C GLU A 45 -3.99 -0.40 -25.46
N GLU A 46 -3.15 0.21 -26.30
CA GLU A 46 -3.25 0.13 -27.77
C GLU A 46 -3.23 -1.32 -28.28
N VAL A 47 -2.35 -2.18 -27.73
CA VAL A 47 -2.30 -3.61 -28.10
C VAL A 47 -3.59 -4.33 -27.70
N LEU A 48 -4.15 -4.03 -26.53
CA LEU A 48 -5.31 -4.72 -25.98
C LEU A 48 -6.63 -4.22 -26.58
N THR A 49 -6.77 -2.94 -26.92
CA THR A 49 -7.99 -2.35 -27.50
C THR A 49 -8.37 -3.00 -28.83
N ALA A 50 -7.42 -3.60 -29.56
CA ALA A 50 -7.69 -4.35 -30.78
C ALA A 50 -8.55 -5.62 -30.56
N VAL A 51 -8.52 -6.19 -29.34
CA VAL A 51 -9.23 -7.42 -28.96
C VAL A 51 -10.29 -7.15 -27.89
N LEU A 52 -10.05 -6.13 -27.05
CA LEU A 52 -10.86 -5.72 -25.91
C LEU A 52 -11.18 -4.22 -26.04
N PRO A 53 -12.11 -3.80 -26.91
CA PRO A 53 -12.30 -2.38 -27.24
C PRO A 53 -12.84 -1.52 -26.08
N GLU A 54 -13.46 -2.13 -25.08
CA GLU A 54 -14.07 -1.44 -23.93
C GLU A 54 -13.16 -1.39 -22.69
N VAL A 55 -11.95 -1.94 -22.75
CA VAL A 55 -11.06 -1.91 -21.58
C VAL A 55 -10.33 -0.59 -21.45
N LYS A 56 -10.01 -0.23 -20.22
CA LYS A 56 -9.06 0.84 -19.89
C LYS A 56 -7.97 0.32 -18.99
N LEU A 57 -6.75 0.77 -19.19
CA LEU A 57 -5.64 0.42 -18.32
C LEU A 57 -5.28 1.58 -17.39
N ARG A 58 -4.92 1.25 -16.16
CA ARG A 58 -4.41 2.22 -15.19
C ARG A 58 -3.21 1.67 -14.43
N LEU A 59 -2.26 2.55 -14.13
CA LEU A 59 -1.17 2.23 -13.21
C LEU A 59 -1.71 2.13 -11.78
N TYR A 60 -1.11 1.24 -11.00
CA TYR A 60 -1.24 1.25 -9.55
C TYR A 60 0.08 0.93 -8.84
N GLY A 61 0.07 0.98 -7.51
CA GLY A 61 1.20 0.67 -6.66
C GLY A 61 2.32 1.70 -6.77
N SER A 62 3.58 1.23 -6.71
CA SER A 62 4.73 2.11 -6.59
C SER A 62 5.01 3.03 -7.78
N SER A 63 4.49 2.70 -8.96
CA SER A 63 4.57 3.59 -10.13
C SER A 63 3.82 4.91 -9.88
N CYS A 64 2.72 4.88 -9.14
CA CYS A 64 1.95 6.08 -8.79
C CYS A 64 2.51 6.74 -7.52
N THR A 65 2.77 5.96 -6.47
CA THR A 65 3.13 6.51 -5.15
C THR A 65 4.58 6.97 -5.03
N LYS A 66 5.43 6.63 -6.00
CA LYS A 66 6.90 6.76 -5.96
C LYS A 66 7.58 6.04 -4.78
N PHE A 67 6.88 5.20 -4.03
CA PHE A 67 7.46 4.31 -3.01
C PHE A 67 8.19 3.09 -3.61
N GLY A 68 8.58 3.19 -4.89
CA GLY A 68 9.34 2.19 -5.63
C GLY A 68 10.72 2.66 -6.01
N PHE A 69 11.51 1.70 -6.47
CA PHE A 69 12.78 1.97 -7.12
C PHE A 69 12.62 1.92 -8.63
N LYS A 70 13.62 2.46 -9.35
CA LYS A 70 13.66 2.48 -10.82
C LYS A 70 13.45 1.09 -11.45
N ASP A 71 13.93 0.05 -10.78
CA ASP A 71 13.83 -1.36 -11.18
C ASP A 71 12.54 -2.08 -10.74
N SER A 72 11.64 -1.40 -10.02
CA SER A 72 10.42 -2.03 -9.50
C SER A 72 9.42 -2.34 -10.61
N ASP A 73 8.66 -3.42 -10.44
CA ASP A 73 7.58 -3.82 -11.34
C ASP A 73 6.62 -2.68 -11.68
N VAL A 74 6.09 -2.70 -12.90
CA VAL A 74 5.01 -1.84 -13.38
C VAL A 74 3.70 -2.58 -13.13
N ASN A 75 2.95 -2.19 -12.11
CA ASN A 75 1.65 -2.79 -11.83
C ASN A 75 0.56 -2.08 -12.62
N ILE A 76 -0.20 -2.86 -13.38
CA ILE A 76 -1.21 -2.38 -14.33
C ILE A 76 -2.51 -3.09 -14.00
N ASP A 77 -3.59 -2.32 -13.86
CA ASP A 77 -4.92 -2.85 -13.67
C ASP A 77 -5.79 -2.56 -14.90
N ILE A 78 -6.52 -3.57 -15.34
CA ILE A 78 -7.47 -3.47 -16.44
C ILE A 78 -8.86 -3.25 -15.86
N GLN A 79 -9.48 -2.12 -16.21
CA GLN A 79 -10.89 -1.88 -16.01
C GLN A 79 -11.67 -2.46 -17.21
N PHE A 80 -12.68 -3.27 -16.92
CA PHE A 80 -13.51 -3.93 -17.92
C PHE A 80 -14.99 -3.77 -17.57
N PRO A 81 -15.90 -3.83 -18.57
CA PRO A 81 -17.32 -3.62 -18.35
C PRO A 81 -17.98 -4.76 -17.55
N PRO A 82 -19.11 -4.50 -16.86
CA PRO A 82 -19.74 -5.49 -15.95
C PRO A 82 -20.20 -6.80 -16.60
N HIS A 83 -20.33 -6.82 -17.94
CA HIS A 83 -20.73 -8.01 -18.69
C HIS A 83 -19.56 -8.96 -18.99
N MET A 84 -18.32 -8.55 -18.71
CA MET A 84 -17.12 -9.40 -18.86
C MET A 84 -16.70 -9.99 -17.52
N HIS A 85 -16.03 -11.14 -17.57
CA HIS A 85 -15.50 -11.81 -16.38
C HIS A 85 -13.97 -11.76 -16.32
N GLN A 86 -13.42 -11.53 -15.14
CA GLN A 86 -11.98 -11.38 -14.91
C GLN A 86 -11.13 -12.50 -15.56
N PRO A 87 -11.47 -13.81 -15.46
CA PRO A 87 -10.66 -14.85 -16.08
C PRO A 87 -10.61 -14.76 -17.61
N GLU A 88 -11.72 -14.40 -18.26
CA GLU A 88 -11.79 -14.25 -19.71
C GLU A 88 -10.94 -13.08 -20.20
N VAL A 89 -11.01 -11.95 -19.48
CA VAL A 89 -10.17 -10.77 -19.74
C VAL A 89 -8.69 -11.15 -19.65
N LEU A 90 -8.27 -11.81 -18.57
CA LEU A 90 -6.86 -12.18 -18.37
C LEU A 90 -6.35 -13.21 -19.40
N LEU A 91 -7.19 -14.15 -19.83
CA LEU A 91 -6.85 -15.09 -20.91
C LEU A 91 -6.64 -14.36 -22.24
N LEU A 92 -7.50 -13.39 -22.57
CA LEU A 92 -7.36 -12.57 -23.76
C LEU A 92 -6.13 -11.66 -23.70
N VAL A 93 -5.82 -11.10 -22.53
CA VAL A 93 -4.60 -10.33 -22.29
C VAL A 93 -3.37 -11.20 -22.52
N GLN A 94 -3.29 -12.37 -21.89
CA GLN A 94 -2.18 -13.30 -22.09
C GLN A 94 -1.99 -13.64 -23.57
N LYS A 95 -3.08 -13.97 -24.28
CA LYS A 95 -3.02 -14.28 -25.71
C LYS A 95 -2.60 -13.10 -26.58
N SER A 96 -3.04 -11.89 -26.25
CA SER A 96 -2.72 -10.68 -27.03
C SER A 96 -1.28 -10.25 -26.81
N LEU A 97 -0.78 -10.33 -25.58
CA LEU A 97 0.61 -10.00 -25.25
C LEU A 97 1.60 -11.05 -25.79
N SER A 98 1.20 -12.33 -25.94
CA SER A 98 2.09 -13.38 -26.43
C SER A 98 2.48 -13.26 -27.91
N VAL A 99 1.65 -12.57 -28.70
CA VAL A 99 1.90 -12.33 -30.13
C VAL A 99 2.50 -10.95 -30.40
N SER A 100 2.61 -10.09 -29.38
CA SER A 100 3.20 -8.76 -29.50
C SER A 100 4.72 -8.82 -29.41
N LEU A 101 5.42 -8.08 -30.28
CA LEU A 101 6.89 -7.94 -30.21
C LEU A 101 7.35 -6.98 -29.10
N LEU A 102 6.42 -6.22 -28.50
CA LEU A 102 6.74 -5.26 -27.43
C LEU A 102 6.97 -5.94 -26.08
N TYR A 103 6.47 -7.15 -25.90
CA TYR A 103 6.49 -7.86 -24.63
C TYR A 103 7.14 -9.23 -24.80
N GLY A 104 7.92 -9.65 -23.80
CA GLY A 104 8.47 -11.01 -23.74
C GLY A 104 8.41 -11.58 -22.34
N ASN A 105 9.00 -12.77 -22.15
CA ASN A 105 8.99 -13.49 -20.87
C ASN A 105 7.58 -13.56 -20.25
N LEU A 106 6.60 -13.94 -21.08
CA LEU A 106 5.20 -13.98 -20.67
C LEU A 106 4.94 -15.18 -19.77
N GLU A 107 4.42 -14.91 -18.58
CA GLU A 107 3.99 -15.88 -17.59
C GLU A 107 2.59 -15.49 -17.10
N ALA A 108 1.85 -16.45 -16.54
CA ALA A 108 0.56 -16.17 -15.93
C ALA A 108 0.44 -16.96 -14.64
N ASP A 109 0.02 -16.28 -13.57
CA ASP A 109 -0.34 -16.91 -12.32
C ASP A 109 -1.81 -16.59 -12.01
N PHE A 110 -2.68 -17.51 -12.43
CA PHE A 110 -4.11 -17.44 -12.17
C PHE A 110 -4.53 -18.12 -10.86
N HIS A 111 -3.59 -18.72 -10.13
CA HIS A 111 -3.84 -19.40 -8.85
C HIS A 111 -3.44 -18.52 -7.66
N ALA A 112 -2.63 -17.47 -7.90
CA ALA A 112 -2.40 -16.41 -6.94
C ALA A 112 -3.72 -15.79 -6.45
N ARG A 113 -3.68 -15.23 -5.23
CA ARG A 113 -4.81 -14.52 -4.63
C ARG A 113 -5.38 -13.43 -5.53
N VAL A 114 -4.51 -12.74 -6.26
CA VAL A 114 -4.90 -11.81 -7.34
C VAL A 114 -4.34 -12.39 -8.64
N PRO A 115 -5.20 -12.96 -9.50
CA PRO A 115 -4.78 -13.47 -10.80
C PRO A 115 -4.06 -12.40 -11.61
N VAL A 116 -2.93 -12.76 -12.19
CA VAL A 116 -2.03 -11.81 -12.85
C VAL A 116 -1.37 -12.40 -14.09
N VAL A 117 -1.24 -11.59 -15.14
CA VAL A 117 -0.37 -11.86 -16.29
C VAL A 117 0.92 -11.06 -16.12
N ILE A 118 2.06 -11.73 -16.21
CA ILE A 118 3.38 -11.16 -16.01
C ILE A 118 4.08 -11.13 -17.36
N CYS A 119 4.65 -9.99 -17.75
CA CYS A 119 5.48 -9.88 -18.95
C CYS A 119 6.62 -8.90 -18.72
N LYS A 120 7.59 -8.87 -19.63
CA LYS A 120 8.66 -7.89 -19.64
C LYS A 120 8.48 -6.96 -20.84
N ASP A 121 8.38 -5.67 -20.59
CA ASP A 121 8.42 -4.65 -21.64
C ASP A 121 9.83 -4.62 -22.25
N GLN A 122 9.93 -4.81 -23.57
CA GLN A 122 11.22 -4.95 -24.25
C GLN A 122 11.98 -3.63 -24.34
N GLY A 123 11.28 -2.50 -24.40
CA GLY A 123 11.90 -1.18 -24.52
C GLY A 123 12.61 -0.74 -23.24
N SER A 124 11.97 -0.93 -22.08
CA SER A 124 12.49 -0.53 -20.77
C SER A 124 13.18 -1.67 -20.02
N GLY A 125 12.88 -2.92 -20.36
CA GLY A 125 13.28 -4.09 -19.59
C GLY A 125 12.55 -4.26 -18.25
N LEU A 126 11.51 -3.47 -17.97
CA LEU A 126 10.73 -3.56 -16.75
C LEU A 126 9.73 -4.72 -16.80
N VAL A 127 9.54 -5.37 -15.66
CA VAL A 127 8.48 -6.38 -15.49
C VAL A 127 7.15 -5.66 -15.31
N CYS A 128 6.16 -6.01 -16.11
CA CYS A 128 4.79 -5.56 -16.02
C CYS A 128 3.93 -6.67 -15.40
N LYS A 129 3.17 -6.32 -14.36
CA LYS A 129 2.20 -7.21 -13.68
C LYS A 129 0.80 -6.71 -13.95
N VAL A 130 0.06 -7.44 -14.77
CA VAL A 130 -1.24 -7.04 -15.29
C VAL A 130 -2.35 -7.81 -14.59
N SER A 131 -3.11 -7.11 -13.74
CA SER A 131 -4.35 -7.60 -13.11
C SER A 131 -5.57 -7.05 -13.82
N ALA A 132 -6.77 -7.52 -13.45
CA ALA A 132 -8.02 -6.99 -13.97
C ALA A 132 -9.03 -6.78 -12.82
N GLY A 133 -9.64 -5.60 -12.73
CA GLY A 133 -10.65 -5.27 -11.73
C GLY A 133 -10.12 -5.17 -10.30
N ASN A 134 -8.85 -4.78 -10.11
CA ASN A 134 -8.22 -4.67 -8.80
C ASN A 134 -8.45 -3.30 -8.16
N ASP A 135 -9.73 -2.95 -7.95
CA ASP A 135 -10.14 -1.66 -7.39
C ASP A 135 -9.54 -1.39 -6.00
N ASN A 136 -9.43 -2.43 -5.17
CA ASN A 136 -8.84 -2.37 -3.83
C ASN A 136 -7.36 -1.89 -3.86
N ALA A 137 -6.54 -2.49 -4.73
CA ALA A 137 -5.15 -2.05 -4.87
C ALA A 137 -5.05 -0.63 -5.43
N CYS A 138 -5.93 -0.24 -6.35
CA CYS A 138 -5.99 1.12 -6.88
C CYS A 138 -6.42 2.12 -5.80
N LEU A 139 -7.37 1.76 -4.95
CA LEU A 139 -7.83 2.59 -3.86
C LEU A 139 -6.76 2.79 -2.78
N THR A 140 -6.05 1.71 -2.42
CA THR A 140 -4.86 1.79 -1.56
C THR A 140 -3.77 2.67 -2.20
N THR A 141 -3.60 2.58 -3.52
CA THR A 141 -2.64 3.41 -4.26
C THR A 141 -3.01 4.88 -4.17
N SER A 142 -4.27 5.24 -4.37
CA SER A 142 -4.75 6.63 -4.25
C SER A 142 -4.53 7.19 -2.84
N PHE A 143 -4.79 6.39 -1.80
CA PHE A 143 -4.52 6.76 -0.42
C PHE A 143 -3.02 7.04 -0.17
N LEU A 144 -2.15 6.13 -0.59
CA LEU A 144 -0.70 6.29 -0.42
C LEU A 144 -0.13 7.42 -1.28
N PHE A 145 -0.65 7.62 -2.49
CA PHE A 145 -0.26 8.70 -3.39
C PHE A 145 -0.56 10.07 -2.78
N GLU A 146 -1.79 10.26 -2.30
CA GLU A 146 -2.20 11.54 -1.72
C GLU A 146 -1.42 11.86 -0.44
N LEU A 147 -1.11 10.84 0.37
CA LEU A 147 -0.21 10.98 1.52
C LEU A 147 1.21 11.38 1.10
N ALA A 148 1.78 10.67 0.12
CA ALA A 148 3.15 10.92 -0.34
C ALA A 148 3.33 12.35 -0.88
N ASN A 149 2.32 12.89 -1.56
CA ASN A 149 2.35 14.25 -2.10
C ASN A 149 2.24 15.34 -1.03
N ARG A 150 1.66 15.04 0.13
CA ARG A 150 1.37 16.02 1.18
C ARG A 150 2.32 15.96 2.36
N GLU A 151 2.88 14.79 2.66
CA GLU A 151 3.83 14.60 3.76
C GLU A 151 5.22 14.24 3.21
N PRO A 152 6.12 15.23 3.05
CA PRO A 152 7.43 15.02 2.44
C PRO A 152 8.35 14.08 3.24
N LEU A 153 8.08 13.86 4.54
CA LEU A 153 8.84 12.90 5.35
C LEU A 153 8.61 11.44 4.92
N LEU A 154 7.50 11.13 4.25
CA LEU A 154 7.16 9.74 3.90
C LEU A 154 8.12 9.16 2.88
N LEU A 155 8.41 9.86 1.79
CA LEU A 155 9.22 9.33 0.69
C LEU A 155 10.61 8.82 1.14
N PRO A 156 11.45 9.61 1.84
CA PRO A 156 12.75 9.14 2.32
C PRO A 156 12.64 8.03 3.37
N LEU A 157 11.65 8.05 4.26
CA LEU A 157 11.46 6.99 5.24
C LEU A 157 11.06 5.66 4.59
N VAL A 158 10.09 5.70 3.66
CA VAL A 158 9.58 4.50 2.97
C VAL A 158 10.65 3.91 2.06
N LEU A 159 11.33 4.72 1.25
CA LEU A 159 12.40 4.22 0.37
C LEU A 159 13.62 3.73 1.16
N GLY A 160 13.98 4.41 2.24
CA GLY A 160 15.00 3.93 3.17
C GLY A 160 14.65 2.56 3.76
N PHE A 161 13.40 2.40 4.22
CA PHE A 161 12.94 1.16 4.87
C PHE A 161 12.85 0.02 3.87
N ARG A 162 12.37 0.31 2.66
CA ARG A 162 12.37 -0.62 1.53
C ARG A 162 13.78 -1.02 1.12
N HIS A 163 14.74 -0.09 1.09
CA HIS A 163 16.11 -0.40 0.73
C HIS A 163 16.77 -1.31 1.77
N TRP A 164 16.61 -0.98 3.06
CA TRP A 164 17.03 -1.83 4.16
C TRP A 164 16.40 -3.22 4.07
N ALA A 165 15.09 -3.30 3.84
CA ALA A 165 14.38 -4.57 3.71
C ALA A 165 14.92 -5.44 2.57
N ARG A 166 15.27 -4.82 1.43
CA ARG A 166 15.90 -5.49 0.29
C ARG A 166 17.29 -6.03 0.60
N ILE A 167 18.11 -5.26 1.32
CA ILE A 167 19.44 -5.71 1.78
C ILE A 167 19.30 -6.92 2.72
N CYS A 168 18.27 -6.91 3.57
CA CYS A 168 17.98 -7.99 4.50
C CYS A 168 17.17 -9.15 3.87
N HIS A 169 16.82 -9.07 2.59
CA HIS A 169 15.97 -10.05 1.89
C HIS A 169 14.60 -10.29 2.54
N VAL A 170 14.07 -9.32 3.28
CA VAL A 170 12.74 -9.43 3.91
C VAL A 170 11.61 -8.87 3.03
N ASP A 171 11.91 -8.33 1.85
CA ASP A 171 10.94 -7.73 0.90
C ASP A 171 10.41 -8.72 -0.17
N ARG A 172 10.70 -10.02 -0.03
CA ARG A 172 10.36 -11.06 -1.00
C ARG A 172 9.09 -11.81 -0.62
N ALA A 173 7.94 -11.26 -0.99
CA ALA A 173 6.63 -11.84 -0.65
C ALA A 173 6.46 -13.30 -1.12
N GLU A 174 6.96 -13.63 -2.30
CA GLU A 174 6.92 -14.99 -2.87
C GLU A 174 7.71 -16.01 -2.02
N GLU A 175 8.72 -15.54 -1.29
CA GLU A 175 9.56 -16.34 -0.37
C GLU A 175 9.06 -16.26 1.09
N GLY A 176 7.88 -15.66 1.33
CA GLY A 176 7.33 -15.47 2.68
C GLY A 176 7.89 -14.26 3.42
N GLY A 177 8.38 -13.24 2.69
CA GLY A 177 8.72 -11.90 3.18
C GLY A 177 7.54 -10.92 3.13
N LEU A 178 7.80 -9.65 3.45
CA LEU A 178 6.79 -8.59 3.40
C LEU A 178 6.63 -8.02 1.98
N PRO A 179 5.38 -7.94 1.47
CA PRO A 179 5.10 -7.13 0.29
C PRO A 179 5.54 -5.68 0.48
N PRO A 180 6.13 -5.01 -0.53
CA PRO A 180 6.66 -3.66 -0.36
C PRO A 180 5.67 -2.60 0.13
N TYR A 181 4.38 -2.71 -0.22
CA TYR A 181 3.36 -1.75 0.27
C TYR A 181 3.17 -1.83 1.79
N VAL A 182 3.42 -2.99 2.40
CA VAL A 182 3.32 -3.21 3.84
C VAL A 182 4.36 -2.36 4.58
N LEU A 183 5.57 -2.24 4.01
CA LEU A 183 6.62 -1.38 4.57
C LEU A 183 6.15 0.09 4.63
N ALA A 184 5.44 0.57 3.60
CA ALA A 184 4.86 1.91 3.61
C ALA A 184 3.79 2.08 4.71
N LEU A 185 2.92 1.09 4.89
CA LEU A 185 1.92 1.09 5.96
C LEU A 185 2.56 1.07 7.36
N MET A 186 3.69 0.37 7.53
CA MET A 186 4.46 0.39 8.77
C MET A 186 5.01 1.79 9.05
N VAL A 187 5.62 2.46 8.07
CA VAL A 187 6.09 3.85 8.25
C VAL A 187 4.92 4.77 8.65
N ILE A 188 3.79 4.69 7.94
CA ILE A 188 2.61 5.53 8.23
C ILE A 188 2.07 5.27 9.63
N TYR A 189 1.92 3.99 10.01
CA TYR A 189 1.45 3.61 11.34
C TYR A 189 2.37 4.14 12.43
N PHE A 190 3.69 3.99 12.28
CA PHE A 190 4.65 4.58 13.21
C PHE A 190 4.42 6.09 13.33
N LEU A 191 4.33 6.83 12.23
CA LEU A 191 4.12 8.28 12.23
C LEU A 191 2.80 8.71 12.91
N GLN A 192 1.76 7.87 12.85
CA GLN A 192 0.49 8.08 13.55
C GLN A 192 0.57 7.79 15.05
N GLN A 193 1.37 6.78 15.46
CA GLN A 193 1.47 6.31 16.85
C GLN A 193 2.49 7.07 17.71
N ARG A 194 3.30 7.95 17.10
CA ARG A 194 4.24 8.79 17.86
C ARG A 194 3.50 9.59 18.94
N LYS A 195 4.17 9.80 20.08
CA LYS A 195 3.67 10.68 21.16
C LYS A 195 3.29 12.08 20.65
N ARG A 196 4.01 12.57 19.64
CA ARG A 196 3.63 13.71 18.82
C ARG A 196 3.38 13.19 17.39
N PRO A 197 2.14 12.85 17.04
CA PRO A 197 1.82 12.31 15.73
C PRO A 197 2.25 13.25 14.61
N VAL A 198 2.76 12.69 13.51
CA VAL A 198 3.05 13.43 12.27
C VAL A 198 1.88 13.33 11.30
N LEU A 199 1.19 12.18 11.32
CA LEU A 199 0.02 11.91 10.49
C LEU A 199 -1.22 11.66 11.37
N PRO A 200 -2.41 12.13 10.95
CA PRO A 200 -3.67 11.71 11.52
C PRO A 200 -4.01 10.28 11.08
N ALA A 201 -4.90 9.64 11.85
CA ALA A 201 -5.68 8.50 11.37
C ALA A 201 -7.08 8.97 10.97
N TYR A 202 -7.71 8.31 10.01
CA TYR A 202 -8.96 8.79 9.42
C TYR A 202 -10.23 8.30 10.13
N LEU A 203 -10.14 7.32 11.03
CA LEU A 203 -11.20 6.88 11.93
C LEU A 203 -10.81 7.05 13.40
N GLY A 204 -11.69 7.66 14.18
CA GLY A 204 -11.44 7.93 15.59
C GLY A 204 -12.68 8.34 16.36
N HIS A 205 -12.46 8.72 17.62
CA HIS A 205 -13.51 9.06 18.58
C HIS A 205 -14.38 10.27 18.19
N GLU A 206 -13.93 11.09 17.23
CA GLU A 206 -14.72 12.19 16.67
C GLU A 206 -15.95 11.70 15.91
N ILE A 207 -15.93 10.44 15.43
CA ILE A 207 -17.05 9.80 14.75
C ILE A 207 -17.94 9.14 15.81
N LYS A 208 -19.17 9.63 15.96
CA LYS A 208 -20.12 9.19 17.00
C LYS A 208 -20.37 7.67 17.00
N GLU A 209 -20.44 7.05 15.83
CA GLU A 209 -20.69 5.62 15.66
C GLU A 209 -19.43 4.74 15.78
N PHE A 210 -18.25 5.34 15.87
CA PHE A 210 -17.00 4.60 15.80
C PHE A 210 -16.66 3.88 17.11
N SER A 211 -16.42 2.57 16.99
CA SER A 211 -15.79 1.74 18.02
C SER A 211 -14.90 0.70 17.34
N ILE A 212 -13.89 0.20 18.05
CA ILE A 212 -13.01 -0.87 17.52
C ILE A 212 -13.82 -2.09 17.07
N SER A 213 -14.85 -2.46 17.83
CA SER A 213 -15.75 -3.57 17.50
C SER A 213 -16.53 -3.39 16.20
N ARG A 214 -16.69 -2.15 15.72
CA ARG A 214 -17.39 -1.82 14.46
C ARG A 214 -16.46 -1.34 13.36
N LEU A 215 -15.14 -1.43 13.55
CA LEU A 215 -14.15 -0.98 12.56
C LEU A 215 -14.35 -1.65 11.18
N TYR A 216 -14.85 -2.89 11.15
CA TYR A 216 -15.17 -3.63 9.93
C TYR A 216 -16.37 -3.09 9.15
N ASP A 217 -17.24 -2.31 9.80
CA ASP A 217 -18.40 -1.70 9.18
C ASP A 217 -18.04 -0.35 8.53
N PHE A 218 -16.88 0.22 8.88
CA PHE A 218 -16.34 1.38 8.18
C PHE A 218 -15.52 0.93 6.97
N ARG A 219 -15.59 1.67 5.87
CA ARG A 219 -14.81 1.43 4.64
C ARG A 219 -14.29 2.75 4.12
N LEU A 220 -13.06 2.73 3.63
CA LEU A 220 -12.54 3.82 2.79
C LEU A 220 -13.23 3.71 1.43
N THR A 221 -13.78 4.81 0.92
CA THR A 221 -14.54 4.82 -0.34
C THR A 221 -13.72 5.42 -1.48
N TYR A 222 -13.18 6.61 -1.27
CA TYR A 222 -12.28 7.31 -2.20
C TYR A 222 -11.41 8.33 -1.46
N VAL A 223 -10.47 8.92 -2.18
CA VAL A 223 -9.57 9.96 -1.69
C VAL A 223 -9.63 11.13 -2.66
N GLU A 224 -9.87 12.33 -2.13
CA GLU A 224 -10.04 13.55 -2.93
C GLU A 224 -9.53 14.76 -2.13
N ASP A 225 -8.79 15.65 -2.78
CA ASP A 225 -8.32 16.94 -2.24
C ASP A 225 -7.67 16.87 -0.84
N GLY A 226 -6.94 15.80 -0.54
CA GLY A 226 -6.27 15.61 0.75
C GLY A 226 -7.16 15.07 1.86
N PHE A 227 -8.35 14.57 1.52
CA PHE A 227 -9.27 13.95 2.44
C PHE A 227 -9.49 12.48 2.08
N VAL A 228 -9.55 11.64 3.11
CA VAL A 228 -10.09 10.30 3.00
C VAL A 228 -11.59 10.36 3.21
N HIS A 229 -12.35 9.85 2.26
CA HIS A 229 -13.78 9.65 2.40
C HIS A 229 -14.04 8.24 2.89
N TRP A 230 -14.96 8.12 3.84
CA TRP A 230 -15.34 6.86 4.46
C TRP A 230 -16.85 6.70 4.51
N GLY A 231 -17.30 5.45 4.41
CA GLY A 231 -18.68 5.06 4.60
C GLY A 231 -18.82 4.04 5.73
N TYR A 232 -19.92 4.13 6.45
CA TYR A 232 -20.31 3.21 7.52
C TYR A 232 -21.51 2.37 7.07
N TYR A 233 -21.32 1.06 7.07
CA TYR A 233 -22.20 0.02 6.54
C TYR A 233 -22.50 -0.99 7.66
N PRO A 234 -23.35 -0.64 8.63
CA PRO A 234 -23.68 -1.52 9.74
C PRO A 234 -24.33 -2.80 9.21
N VAL A 235 -23.90 -3.94 9.72
CA VAL A 235 -24.54 -5.22 9.39
C VAL A 235 -25.79 -5.40 10.21
N SER A 236 -26.92 -5.60 9.53
CA SER A 236 -28.18 -5.94 10.18
C SER A 236 -28.06 -7.30 10.85
N LYS A 237 -28.51 -7.42 12.10
CA LYS A 237 -28.56 -8.71 12.81
C LYS A 237 -29.56 -9.69 12.17
N ASP A 238 -30.46 -9.21 11.32
CA ASP A 238 -31.56 -10.00 10.74
C ASP A 238 -31.28 -10.51 9.32
N SER A 239 -30.15 -10.14 8.71
CA SER A 239 -29.76 -10.65 7.40
C SER A 239 -28.86 -11.88 7.56
N SER A 240 -29.43 -13.06 7.38
CA SER A 240 -28.72 -14.34 7.21
C SER A 240 -28.00 -14.46 5.85
N SER A 241 -27.89 -13.37 5.09
CA SER A 241 -27.16 -13.31 3.84
C SER A 241 -25.69 -12.94 4.08
N SER A 242 -24.79 -13.72 3.50
CA SER A 242 -23.34 -13.45 3.42
C SER A 242 -22.97 -12.22 2.57
N SER A 243 -23.94 -11.40 2.17
CA SER A 243 -23.72 -10.21 1.35
C SER A 243 -23.22 -9.03 2.18
N THR A 244 -22.25 -8.30 1.62
CA THR A 244 -21.84 -6.99 2.15
C THR A 244 -23.04 -6.04 2.13
N PRO A 245 -23.33 -5.28 3.20
CA PRO A 245 -24.38 -4.26 3.14
C PRO A 245 -24.00 -3.23 2.08
N GLU A 246 -24.83 -3.10 1.06
CA GLU A 246 -24.59 -2.16 -0.04
C GLU A 246 -25.04 -0.73 0.31
N THR A 247 -26.00 -0.60 1.24
CA THR A 247 -26.53 0.71 1.63
C THR A 247 -25.67 1.37 2.69
N ILE A 248 -25.14 2.56 2.35
CA ILE A 248 -24.41 3.41 3.28
C ILE A 248 -25.35 3.99 4.33
N TYR A 249 -25.00 3.83 5.62
CA TYR A 249 -25.77 4.42 6.72
C TYR A 249 -25.31 5.85 7.03
N ARG A 250 -23.98 6.06 7.03
CA ARG A 250 -23.36 7.36 7.23
C ARG A 250 -22.10 7.44 6.40
N GLU A 251 -21.84 8.61 5.85
CA GLU A 251 -20.56 8.95 5.25
C GLU A 251 -19.90 10.10 6.00
N GLY A 252 -18.60 10.23 5.80
CA GLY A 252 -17.84 11.36 6.28
C GLY A 252 -16.47 11.42 5.62
N LYS A 253 -15.68 12.39 6.05
CA LYS A 253 -14.31 12.56 5.58
C LYS A 253 -13.38 12.99 6.69
N ALA A 254 -12.11 12.65 6.55
CA ALA A 254 -11.06 13.06 7.48
C ALA A 254 -9.83 13.55 6.71
N PRO A 255 -9.10 14.56 7.20
CA PRO A 255 -7.90 15.05 6.55
C PRO A 255 -6.79 14.00 6.60
N LEU A 256 -6.00 13.90 5.54
CA LEU A 256 -4.85 12.99 5.44
C LEU A 256 -3.61 13.48 6.21
N VAL A 257 -3.49 14.80 6.40
CA VAL A 257 -2.38 15.45 7.09
C VAL A 257 -2.93 16.52 8.04
N PHE A 258 -2.17 16.87 9.07
CA PHE A 258 -2.56 17.97 9.96
C PHE A 258 -2.48 19.33 9.24
N GLN A 259 -3.51 20.16 9.39
CA GLN A 259 -3.59 21.47 8.72
C GLN A 259 -2.55 22.50 9.19
N ARG A 260 -1.96 22.30 10.38
CA ARG A 260 -0.94 23.18 10.95
C ARG A 260 0.33 22.37 11.19
N PRO A 261 1.41 22.60 10.44
CA PRO A 261 2.66 21.91 10.70
C PRO A 261 3.21 22.39 12.04
N VAL A 262 3.34 21.47 12.99
CA VAL A 262 4.39 21.58 14.01
C VAL A 262 5.72 21.45 13.26
N SER A 263 6.77 22.15 13.69
CA SER A 263 8.11 21.95 13.10
C SER A 263 8.40 20.46 13.01
N PRO A 264 8.48 19.88 11.79
CA PRO A 264 8.59 18.45 11.64
C PRO A 264 9.93 17.99 12.22
N PRO A 265 9.99 16.81 12.87
CA PRO A 265 11.26 16.24 13.30
C PRO A 265 12.15 15.96 12.09
N ALA A 266 13.46 15.98 12.29
CA ALA A 266 14.40 15.58 11.24
C ALA A 266 14.15 14.12 10.82
N VAL A 267 14.16 13.85 9.50
CA VAL A 267 13.89 12.53 8.94
C VAL A 267 14.82 11.44 9.51
N GLY A 268 16.09 11.77 9.74
CA GLY A 268 17.06 10.83 10.33
C GLY A 268 16.73 10.48 11.79
N LEU A 269 16.07 11.37 12.54
CA LEU A 269 15.58 11.06 13.88
C LEU A 269 14.38 10.13 13.80
N LEU A 270 13.43 10.43 12.90
CA LEU A 270 12.26 9.58 12.67
C LEU A 270 12.64 8.15 12.28
N TRP A 271 13.69 7.99 11.47
CA TRP A 271 14.24 6.69 11.12
C TRP A 271 14.70 5.90 12.35
N VAL A 272 15.51 6.51 13.22
CA VAL A 272 16.01 5.86 14.44
C VAL A 272 14.88 5.56 15.41
N GLU A 273 13.94 6.49 15.58
CA GLU A 273 12.73 6.30 16.39
C GLU A 273 11.86 5.15 15.85
N MET A 274 11.71 5.03 14.54
CA MET A 274 10.94 3.95 13.90
C MET A 274 11.56 2.58 14.13
N LEU A 275 12.88 2.45 13.95
CA LEU A 275 13.59 1.20 14.22
C LEU A 275 13.47 0.81 15.69
N ARG A 276 13.61 1.78 16.60
CA ARG A 276 13.38 1.58 18.04
C ARG A 276 11.96 1.14 18.33
N PHE A 277 10.96 1.82 17.76
CA PHE A 277 9.54 1.53 17.95
C PHE A 277 9.22 0.08 17.62
N TYR A 278 9.61 -0.40 16.43
CA TYR A 278 9.32 -1.78 16.02
C TYR A 278 10.19 -2.84 16.69
N SER A 279 11.32 -2.45 17.28
CA SER A 279 12.19 -3.40 17.99
C SER A 279 11.87 -3.54 19.47
N LEU A 280 11.40 -2.47 20.13
CA LEU A 280 11.33 -2.38 21.59
C LEU A 280 9.97 -1.97 22.15
N GLU A 281 9.11 -1.30 21.37
CA GLU A 281 7.90 -0.66 21.89
C GLU A 281 6.62 -1.31 21.34
N PHE A 282 6.58 -1.61 20.05
CA PHE A 282 5.43 -2.24 19.41
C PHE A 282 5.39 -3.75 19.68
N ASN A 283 4.31 -4.21 20.30
CA ASN A 283 4.11 -5.63 20.56
C ASN A 283 3.66 -6.36 19.28
N MET A 284 4.62 -6.82 18.49
CA MET A 284 4.39 -7.56 17.24
C MET A 284 3.51 -8.80 17.42
N ALA A 285 3.57 -9.47 18.58
CA ALA A 285 2.84 -10.72 18.83
C ALA A 285 1.35 -10.50 19.13
N GLU A 286 1.00 -9.35 19.69
CA GLU A 286 -0.36 -9.06 20.20
C GLU A 286 -1.10 -7.97 19.42
N CYS A 287 -0.37 -7.08 18.75
CA CYS A 287 -0.95 -5.92 18.09
C CYS A 287 -1.03 -6.07 16.56
N VAL A 288 -1.91 -5.27 15.96
CA VAL A 288 -2.11 -5.13 14.52
C VAL A 288 -1.70 -3.74 14.08
N ILE A 289 -0.90 -3.66 13.02
CA ILE A 289 -0.53 -2.41 12.35
C ILE A 289 -1.70 -2.00 11.46
N SER A 290 -2.45 -0.96 11.84
CA SER A 290 -3.57 -0.44 11.05
C SER A 290 -3.47 1.06 10.95
N VAL A 291 -3.45 1.58 9.72
CA VAL A 291 -3.37 3.03 9.44
C VAL A 291 -4.74 3.73 9.48
N ARG A 292 -5.80 2.96 9.74
CA ARG A 292 -7.19 3.41 9.68
C ARG A 292 -7.61 4.16 10.93
N THR A 293 -7.03 3.81 12.07
CA THR A 293 -7.34 4.41 13.37
C THR A 293 -6.09 4.58 14.21
N SER A 294 -6.07 5.60 15.06
CA SER A 294 -4.98 5.81 16.03
C SER A 294 -5.10 4.88 17.23
N LEU A 295 -6.24 4.21 17.43
CA LEU A 295 -6.41 3.25 18.51
C LEU A 295 -5.56 2.00 18.26
N VAL A 296 -4.87 1.52 19.30
CA VAL A 296 -4.12 0.27 19.22
C VAL A 296 -5.09 -0.90 19.08
N LEU A 297 -4.93 -1.67 18.01
CA LEU A 297 -5.73 -2.84 17.74
C LEU A 297 -5.00 -4.09 18.22
N SER A 298 -5.66 -4.90 19.03
CA SER A 298 -5.18 -6.24 19.36
C SER A 298 -5.60 -7.25 18.29
N ARG A 299 -4.83 -8.32 18.18
CA ARG A 299 -5.16 -9.47 17.33
C ARG A 299 -6.44 -10.16 17.79
N ASP A 300 -6.64 -10.27 19.10
CA ASP A 300 -7.84 -10.88 19.67
C ASP A 300 -9.10 -10.09 19.27
N ALA A 301 -9.03 -8.75 19.21
CA ALA A 301 -10.14 -7.92 18.73
C ALA A 301 -10.44 -8.10 17.23
N LYS A 302 -9.48 -8.63 16.46
CA LYS A 302 -9.60 -8.89 15.03
C LYS A 302 -9.83 -10.37 14.70
N ASP A 303 -9.78 -11.25 15.70
CA ASP A 303 -9.73 -12.71 15.55
C ASP A 303 -8.57 -13.17 14.63
N TRP A 304 -7.38 -12.60 14.86
CA TRP A 304 -6.19 -12.83 14.04
C TRP A 304 -5.16 -13.74 14.74
N PRO A 305 -4.50 -14.65 14.04
CA PRO A 305 -3.52 -15.57 14.64
C PRO A 305 -2.25 -14.82 15.09
N LYS A 306 -1.60 -15.26 16.17
CA LYS A 306 -0.44 -14.58 16.79
C LYS A 306 0.95 -14.90 16.20
N LYS A 307 1.02 -15.70 15.12
CA LYS A 307 2.28 -16.29 14.64
C LYS A 307 3.16 -15.40 13.73
N ARG A 308 2.65 -14.30 13.19
CA ARG A 308 3.29 -13.53 12.09
C ARG A 308 3.01 -12.05 12.22
N ILE A 309 3.76 -11.14 11.61
CA ILE A 309 3.41 -9.70 11.60
C ILE A 309 1.98 -9.49 11.05
N ALA A 310 1.19 -8.68 11.75
CA ALA A 310 -0.19 -8.40 11.37
C ALA A 310 -0.30 -6.96 10.87
N VAL A 311 -0.63 -6.80 9.59
CA VAL A 311 -0.85 -5.47 8.98
C VAL A 311 -2.21 -5.45 8.31
N GLU A 312 -3.00 -4.43 8.57
CA GLU A 312 -4.29 -4.23 7.93
C GLU A 312 -4.16 -3.31 6.72
N GLY A 313 -4.71 -3.72 5.58
CA GLY A 313 -4.83 -2.86 4.38
C GLY A 313 -5.68 -1.62 4.63
N ALA A 314 -5.36 -0.52 3.95
CA ALA A 314 -6.00 0.78 4.18
C ALA A 314 -7.49 0.81 3.78
N ASP A 315 -7.90 -0.06 2.86
CA ASP A 315 -9.19 -0.15 2.17
C ASP A 315 -10.11 -1.29 2.66
N ARG A 316 -9.60 -2.14 3.57
CA ARG A 316 -10.09 -3.50 3.77
C ARG A 316 -11.61 -3.64 3.97
N GLN A 317 -12.23 -4.45 3.10
CA GLN A 317 -13.58 -4.99 3.20
C GLN A 317 -13.51 -6.46 3.64
N ARG A 318 -14.04 -6.79 4.83
CA ARG A 318 -14.37 -8.11 5.43
C ARG A 318 -13.61 -9.43 5.16
N GLU A 319 -12.71 -9.58 4.19
CA GLU A 319 -12.02 -10.84 3.91
C GLU A 319 -10.60 -10.88 4.51
N ALA A 320 -10.11 -12.09 4.74
CA ALA A 320 -8.84 -12.42 5.40
C ALA A 320 -7.57 -11.95 4.63
N ASP A 321 -7.68 -10.97 3.74
CA ASP A 321 -6.70 -10.61 2.72
C ASP A 321 -5.54 -9.74 3.20
N GLY A 322 -5.45 -9.47 4.49
CA GLY A 322 -4.46 -8.54 5.04
C GLY A 322 -3.22 -9.18 5.67
N VAL A 323 -3.17 -10.48 5.95
CA VAL A 323 -2.03 -11.03 6.70
C VAL A 323 -0.79 -11.04 5.81
N ALA A 324 0.04 -10.01 5.92
CA ALA A 324 1.39 -10.02 5.38
C ALA A 324 2.18 -11.12 6.10
N HIS A 325 2.44 -12.20 5.37
CA HIS A 325 3.08 -13.39 5.90
C HIS A 325 4.59 -13.17 5.98
N LEU A 326 5.12 -12.85 7.17
CA LEU A 326 6.54 -13.06 7.46
C LEU A 326 6.71 -14.36 8.25
N ASN A 327 7.48 -15.30 7.71
CA ASN A 327 8.12 -16.34 8.51
C ASN A 327 9.49 -15.79 8.93
N VAL A 328 9.59 -15.26 10.15
CA VAL A 328 10.91 -15.01 10.74
C VAL A 328 11.34 -16.33 11.38
N GLN A 329 12.32 -17.02 10.79
CA GLN A 329 13.09 -18.06 11.48
C GLN A 329 14.35 -17.45 12.09
#